data_AF-A0A979FUL3-F1
#
_entry.id   AF-A0A979FUL3-F1
#
_cell.length_a   1.000
_cell.length_b   1.000
_cell.length_c   1.000
_cell.angle_alpha   90.00
_cell.angle_beta   90.00
_cell.angle_gamma   90.00
#
_symmetry.space_group_name_H-M   'P 1'
#
loop_
_entity.id
_entity.type
_entity.pdbx_description
1 polymer ?
#
loop_
_entity_poly.entity_id
_entity_poly.type
_entity_poly.pdbx_seq_one_letter_code
_entity_poly.pdbx_strand_id
1 'polypeptide(L)'
;MNLRPLRVVVTGLEAGLEAGGSYAVLCRAHGSHPPAHLTWHLGTHDDWVLLQGTQERAHGMVSESHLSLTVTRDHHDSVLSCTATNPNQPLYSLTNASRLYVTCY
;
A
#
# COMPACT_ATOMS: atom_id res chain seq x y z
N MET A 1 1.25 -6.36 -25.52
CA MET A 1 1.45 -7.45 -24.53
C MET A 1 1.04 -6.91 -23.17
N ASN A 2 0.30 -7.66 -22.36
CA ASN A 2 -0.09 -7.24 -21.01
C ASN A 2 0.73 -8.05 -19.99
N LEU A 3 1.36 -7.36 -19.04
CA LEU A 3 2.18 -7.97 -18.00
C LEU A 3 1.56 -7.70 -16.65
N ARG A 4 1.33 -8.76 -15.87
CA ARG A 4 0.87 -8.65 -14.48
C ARG A 4 2.01 -8.15 -13.57
N PRO A 5 1.68 -7.51 -12.43
CA PRO A 5 2.70 -7.10 -11.47
C PRO A 5 3.48 -8.33 -10.98
N LEU A 6 4.80 -8.23 -10.99
CA LEU A 6 5.69 -9.31 -10.55
C LEU A 6 6.05 -9.19 -9.07
N ARG A 7 6.16 -7.95 -8.58
CA ARG A 7 6.57 -7.65 -7.21
C ARG A 7 5.90 -6.38 -6.72
N VAL A 8 5.41 -6.39 -5.48
CA VAL A 8 4.92 -5.21 -4.77
C VAL A 8 5.71 -5.09 -3.47
N VAL A 9 6.21 -3.89 -3.17
CA VAL A 9 7.00 -3.59 -1.98
C VAL A 9 6.39 -2.39 -1.28
N VAL A 10 6.09 -2.53 0.01
CA VAL A 10 5.64 -1.44 0.87
C VAL A 10 6.82 -0.99 1.75
N THR A 11 7.02 0.32 1.86
CA THR A 11 8.12 0.95 2.61
C THR A 11 7.60 2.16 3.39
N GLY A 12 8.33 2.60 4.41
CA GLY A 12 7.93 3.75 5.25
C GLY A 12 7.23 3.38 6.57
N LEU A 13 7.14 2.09 6.90
CA LEU A 13 6.57 1.56 8.14
C LEU A 13 7.61 0.86 9.05
N GLU A 14 8.89 0.92 8.67
CA GLU A 14 9.98 0.23 9.39
C GLU A 14 10.48 1.02 10.60
N ALA A 15 10.28 2.35 10.58
CA ALA A 15 10.45 3.16 11.78
C ALA A 15 9.23 2.92 12.68
N GLY A 16 9.46 2.62 13.96
CA GLY A 16 8.39 2.43 14.93
C GLY A 16 7.36 3.55 14.83
N LEU A 17 6.09 3.18 14.70
CA LEU A 17 5.01 4.14 14.48
C LEU A 17 4.56 4.67 15.83
N GLU A 18 4.47 5.98 15.96
CA GLU A 18 4.01 6.64 17.17
C GLU A 18 2.54 7.04 17.01
N ALA A 19 1.76 6.85 18.07
CA ALA A 19 0.36 7.25 18.06
C ALA A 19 0.22 8.77 17.88
N GLY A 20 -0.54 9.19 16.88
CA GLY A 20 -0.70 10.60 16.48
C GLY A 20 0.32 11.08 15.44
N GLY A 21 1.28 10.23 15.07
CA GLY A 21 2.26 10.52 14.02
C GLY A 21 1.69 10.35 12.61
N SER A 22 2.15 11.21 11.69
CA SER A 22 1.86 11.11 10.26
C SER A 22 3.07 10.57 9.52
N TYR A 23 2.92 9.41 8.88
CA TYR A 23 4.00 8.69 8.19
C TYR A 23 3.75 8.63 6.69
N ALA A 24 4.79 8.90 5.92
CA ALA A 24 4.76 8.76 4.47
C ALA A 24 5.09 7.31 4.10
N VAL A 25 4.08 6.58 3.62
CA VAL A 25 4.20 5.19 3.17
C VAL A 25 4.28 5.16 1.65
N LEU A 26 5.22 4.39 1.12
CA LEU A 26 5.42 4.21 -0.31
C LEU A 26 5.18 2.75 -0.68
N CYS A 27 4.29 2.51 -1.65
CA CYS A 27 4.13 1.23 -2.31
C CYS A 27 4.68 1.30 -3.72
N ARG A 28 5.55 0.36 -4.07
CA ARG A 28 6.16 0.25 -5.39
C ARG A 28 5.85 -1.11 -6.00
N ALA A 29 5.21 -1.11 -7.17
CA ALA A 29 4.91 -2.29 -7.95
C ALA A 29 5.80 -2.35 -9.20
N HIS A 30 6.42 -3.49 -9.46
CA HIS A 30 7.34 -3.70 -10.57
C HIS A 30 6.80 -4.76 -11.54
N GLY A 31 7.09 -4.57 -12.83
CA GLY A 31 6.86 -5.55 -13.88
C GLY A 31 5.44 -5.55 -14.46
N SER A 32 4.63 -4.53 -14.17
CA SER A 32 3.29 -4.41 -14.76
C SER A 32 3.31 -3.58 -16.04
N HIS A 33 2.63 -4.04 -17.08
CA HIS A 33 2.41 -3.27 -18.31
C HIS A 33 1.00 -3.52 -18.85
N PRO A 34 0.16 -2.50 -19.08
CA PRO A 34 0.32 -1.11 -18.65
C PRO A 34 0.56 -0.96 -17.13
N PRO A 35 0.97 0.23 -16.66
CA PRO A 35 1.22 0.47 -15.24
C PRO A 35 0.04 0.00 -14.38
N ALA A 36 0.34 -0.68 -13.29
CA ALA A 36 -0.67 -1.15 -12.35
C ALA A 36 -1.27 0.04 -11.59
N HIS A 37 -2.56 -0.04 -11.32
CA HIS A 37 -3.27 0.81 -10.37
C HIS A 37 -3.04 0.26 -8.96
N LEU A 38 -2.65 1.14 -8.03
CA LEU A 38 -2.27 0.80 -6.67
C LEU A 38 -3.36 1.25 -5.70
N THR A 39 -3.90 0.28 -4.95
CA THR A 39 -5.01 0.52 -4.04
C THR A 39 -4.61 0.15 -2.62
N TRP A 40 -4.81 1.08 -1.70
CA TRP A 40 -4.43 0.93 -0.30
C TRP A 40 -5.63 0.58 0.56
N HIS A 41 -5.50 -0.46 1.39
CA HIS A 41 -6.49 -0.80 2.40
C HIS A 41 -5.81 -0.91 3.75
N LEU A 42 -6.46 -0.36 4.78
CA LEU A 42 -6.02 -0.46 6.16
C LEU A 42 -7.12 -1.14 6.97
N GLY A 43 -6.77 -2.13 7.77
CA GLY A 43 -7.77 -2.80 8.54
C GLY A 43 -7.28 -3.94 9.39
N THR A 44 -8.18 -4.51 10.16
CA THR A 44 -8.00 -5.83 10.77
C THR A 44 -8.95 -6.81 10.07
N HIS A 45 -8.84 -8.11 10.38
CA HIS A 45 -9.48 -9.25 9.70
C HIS A 45 -10.90 -8.99 9.14
N ASP A 46 -11.76 -8.25 9.84
CA ASP A 46 -13.15 -7.95 9.47
C ASP A 46 -13.43 -6.48 9.05
N ASP A 47 -12.50 -5.55 9.27
CA ASP A 47 -12.73 -4.11 9.09
C ASP A 47 -11.66 -3.49 8.18
N TRP A 48 -11.84 -3.66 6.86
CA TRP A 48 -10.95 -3.08 5.86
C TRP A 48 -11.49 -1.75 5.34
N VAL A 49 -10.70 -0.70 5.53
CA VAL A 49 -11.01 0.65 5.04
C VAL A 49 -10.14 0.96 3.82
N LEU A 50 -10.79 1.37 2.73
CA LEU A 50 -10.10 1.89 1.56
C LEU A 50 -9.51 3.26 1.88
N LEU A 51 -8.20 3.41 1.74
CA LEU A 51 -7.53 4.69 1.94
C LEU A 51 -7.58 5.54 0.67
N GLN A 52 -8.04 6.77 0.81
CA GLN A 52 -8.14 7.75 -0.27
C GLN A 52 -7.03 8.80 -0.20
N GLY A 53 -6.87 9.60 -1.25
CA GLY A 53 -5.89 10.70 -1.28
C GLY A 53 -4.45 10.26 -1.51
N THR A 54 -4.25 9.10 -2.14
CA THR A 54 -2.91 8.62 -2.51
C THR A 54 -2.43 9.30 -3.78
N GLN A 55 -1.11 9.47 -3.91
CA GLN A 55 -0.50 10.00 -5.13
C GLN A 55 0.15 8.88 -5.90
N GLU A 56 -0.47 8.47 -6.99
CA GLU A 56 0.06 7.45 -7.89
C GLU A 56 0.94 8.07 -8.97
N ARG A 57 2.09 7.46 -9.20
CA ARG A 57 3.05 7.79 -10.25
C ARG A 57 3.40 6.50 -10.99
N ALA A 58 3.50 6.59 -12.30
CA ALA A 58 3.88 5.46 -13.13
C ALA A 58 5.08 5.84 -14.00
N HIS A 59 6.09 4.98 -14.03
CA HIS A 59 7.26 5.13 -14.86
C HIS A 59 7.58 3.81 -15.57
N GLY A 60 7.21 3.73 -16.85
CA GLY A 60 7.41 2.53 -17.66
C GLY A 60 6.60 1.33 -17.15
N MET A 61 7.30 0.33 -16.59
CA MET A 61 6.70 -0.88 -16.00
C MET A 61 6.68 -0.87 -14.47
N VAL A 62 6.93 0.29 -13.88
CA VAL A 62 6.95 0.50 -12.43
C VAL A 62 5.84 1.48 -12.06
N SER A 63 5.00 1.11 -11.11
CA SER A 63 4.01 1.97 -10.49
C SER A 63 4.41 2.25 -9.05
N GLU A 64 4.20 3.48 -8.61
CA GLU A 64 4.51 3.97 -7.27
C GLU A 64 3.28 4.67 -6.71
N SER A 65 2.95 4.43 -5.45
CA SER A 65 1.85 5.11 -4.77
C SER A 65 2.32 5.62 -3.42
N HIS A 66 2.18 6.92 -3.21
CA HIS A 66 2.54 7.61 -1.98
C HIS A 66 1.27 7.82 -1.16
N LEU A 67 1.27 7.31 0.07
CA LEU A 67 0.19 7.41 1.03
C LEU A 67 0.68 8.15 2.27
N SER A 68 -0.03 9.20 2.68
CA SER A 68 0.18 9.84 3.98
C SER A 68 -0.74 9.17 5.00
N LEU A 69 -0.18 8.32 5.85
CA LEU A 69 -0.93 7.57 6.86
C LEU A 69 -0.78 8.23 8.23
N THR A 70 -1.89 8.68 8.80
CA THR A 70 -1.94 9.12 10.19
C THR A 70 -2.23 7.92 11.09
N VAL A 71 -1.26 7.55 11.90
CA VAL A 71 -1.36 6.37 12.77
C VAL A 71 -1.93 6.79 14.12
N THR A 72 -2.89 6.03 14.63
CA THR A 72 -3.51 6.25 15.95
C THR A 72 -3.32 4.99 16.80
N ARG A 73 -3.63 5.08 18.10
CA ARG A 73 -3.58 3.91 19.00
C ARG A 73 -4.45 2.75 18.51
N ASP A 74 -5.57 3.06 17.86
CA ASP A 74 -6.53 2.08 17.36
C ASP A 74 -6.04 1.36 16.10
N HIS A 75 -5.03 1.91 15.42
CA HIS A 75 -4.36 1.26 14.30
C HIS A 75 -3.27 0.27 14.74
N HIS A 76 -3.05 0.07 16.03
CA HIS A 76 -2.16 -0.99 16.52
C HIS A 76 -2.69 -2.35 16.08
N ASP A 77 -1.79 -3.23 15.62
CA ASP A 77 -2.13 -4.53 15.03
C ASP A 77 -2.95 -4.49 13.73
N SER A 78 -3.27 -3.30 13.21
CA SER A 78 -3.86 -3.16 11.88
C SER A 78 -2.86 -3.53 10.80
N VAL A 79 -3.39 -4.03 9.69
CA VAL A 79 -2.62 -4.43 8.51
C VAL A 79 -2.86 -3.40 7.43
N LEU A 80 -1.79 -2.78 6.95
CA LEU A 80 -1.81 -1.95 5.77
C LEU A 80 -1.47 -2.82 4.56
N SER A 81 -2.39 -2.92 3.61
CA SER A 81 -2.20 -3.65 2.36
C SER A 81 -2.20 -2.71 1.16
N CYS A 82 -1.28 -2.97 0.24
CA CYS A 82 -1.23 -2.34 -1.07
C CYS A 82 -1.47 -3.40 -2.14
N THR A 83 -2.53 -3.21 -2.93
CA THR A 83 -2.90 -4.10 -4.03
C THR A 83 -2.56 -3.42 -5.36
N ALA A 84 -1.71 -4.06 -6.14
CA ALA A 84 -1.39 -3.65 -7.50
C ALA A 84 -2.25 -4.41 -8.51
N THR A 85 -3.06 -3.69 -9.28
CA THR A 85 -4.01 -4.24 -10.24
C THR A 85 -3.72 -3.70 -11.63
N ASN A 86 -3.44 -4.58 -12.59
CA ASN A 86 -3.28 -4.16 -13.98
C ASN A 86 -4.66 -3.93 -14.61
N PRO A 87 -4.93 -2.77 -15.24
CA PRO A 87 -6.26 -2.46 -15.79
C PRO A 87 -6.70 -3.43 -16.90
N ASN A 88 -5.76 -4.05 -17.61
CA ASN A 88 -6.06 -5.06 -18.64
C ASN A 88 -6.05 -6.50 -18.09
N GLN A 89 -5.65 -6.71 -16.83
CA GLN A 89 -5.54 -8.02 -16.17
C GLN A 89 -5.98 -7.92 -14.69
N PRO A 90 -7.26 -7.55 -14.41
CA PRO A 90 -7.72 -7.35 -13.03
C PRO A 90 -7.74 -8.62 -12.19
N LEU A 91 -7.83 -9.80 -12.82
CA LEU A 91 -7.82 -11.11 -12.17
C LEU A 91 -6.44 -11.51 -11.61
N TYR A 92 -5.36 -10.85 -12.04
CA TYR A 92 -3.98 -11.16 -11.64
C TYR A 92 -3.36 -9.98 -10.90
N SER A 93 -4.05 -9.49 -9.88
CA SER A 93 -3.51 -8.49 -8.96
C SER A 93 -2.52 -9.11 -7.97
N LEU A 94 -1.56 -8.31 -7.52
CA LEU A 94 -0.58 -8.71 -6.53
C LEU A 94 -0.71 -7.78 -5.32
N THR A 95 -0.80 -8.35 -4.13
CA THR A 95 -0.96 -7.58 -2.89
C THR A 95 0.23 -7.80 -1.97
N ASN A 96 0.69 -6.72 -1.35
CA ASN A 96 1.68 -6.79 -0.27
C ASN A 96 1.10 -6.13 0.98
N ALA A 97 1.29 -6.76 2.13
CA ALA A 97 0.69 -6.35 3.39
C ALA A 97 1.76 -6.21 4.48
N SER A 98 1.63 -5.18 5.30
CA SER A 98 2.54 -4.87 6.41
C SER A 98 1.71 -4.60 7.67
N ARG A 99 2.09 -5.24 8.78
CA ARG A 99 1.46 -5.02 10.08
C ARG A 99 2.02 -3.73 10.70
N LEU A 100 1.13 -2.91 11.26
CA LEU A 100 1.49 -1.69 11.95
C LEU A 100 1.76 -1.98 13.42
N TYR A 101 2.93 -1.57 13.90
CA TYR A 101 3.31 -1.64 15.30
C TYR A 101 3.37 -0.22 15.87
N VAL A 102 2.31 0.16 16.56
CA VAL A 102 2.14 1.52 17.10
C VAL A 102 2.54 1.54 18.57
N THR A 103 3.49 2.40 18.95
CA THR A 103 3.89 2.64 20.33
C THR A 103 3.18 3.87 20.90
N CYS A 104 2.66 3.73 22.11
CA CYS A 104 2.14 4.84 22.92
C CYS A 104 3.17 5.16 24.00
N TYR A 105 3.63 6.41 24.06
CA TYR A 105 4.45 6.94 25.14
C TYR A 105 3.61 7.83 26.07
#